data_AF-A0A8J4QCA7-F1
#
_entry.id   AF-A0A8J4QCA7-F1
#
_cell.length_a   1.000
_cell.length_b   1.000
_cell.length_c   1.000
_cell.angle_alpha   90.00
_cell.angle_beta   90.00
_cell.angle_gamma   90.00
#
_symmetry.space_group_name_H-M   'P 1'
#
loop_
_entity.id
_entity.type
_entity.pdbx_description
1 polymer ?
#
loop_
_entity_poly.entity_id
_entity_poly.type
_entity_poly.pdbx_seq_one_letter_code
_entity_poly.pdbx_strand_id
1 'polypeptide(L)'
;MVSDVVEKWVDPKSGQSTGRIKHPGSLLRAVQSLVNRSAVNAIAVVGRFPDDDVEDTDEYRQGMGIDLLAGVEAVISHLVVQEFRIPCAHAPALLPLPLSLSLCPKSAAEELGHTFLPCVLAGLSNAPQYLVKNNESLEKGCILAGDVDSVVLPIDACGGDGTLAFARRKRNKPLIIAVEENETVLNDTPEKLGIEAIKVSNYWEAIGVIAAHKAGIDPISLRRNRINNIPCNFNMLSNGYAHSRVMPIT
;
A
#
# COMPACT_ATOMS: atom_id res chain seq x y z
N MET A 1 -22.22 13.93 -20.71
CA MET A 1 -21.26 14.36 -19.68
C MET A 1 -22.04 15.01 -18.57
N VAL A 2 -21.96 14.46 -17.36
CA VAL A 2 -22.48 15.10 -16.16
C VAL A 2 -21.34 15.99 -15.66
N SER A 3 -21.49 17.31 -15.72
CA SER A 3 -20.47 18.23 -15.20
C SER A 3 -20.66 18.37 -13.69
N ASP A 4 -20.26 17.34 -12.95
CA ASP A 4 -20.10 17.49 -11.51
C ASP A 4 -18.80 18.27 -11.29
N VAL A 5 -18.90 19.45 -10.69
CA VAL A 5 -17.70 20.21 -10.33
C VAL A 5 -16.98 19.46 -9.23
N VAL A 6 -15.74 19.06 -9.51
CA VAL A 6 -14.85 18.38 -8.57
C VAL A 6 -13.82 19.39 -8.08
N GLU A 7 -13.61 19.44 -6.77
CA GLU A 7 -12.61 20.29 -6.13
C GLU A 7 -11.58 19.41 -5.44
N LYS A 8 -10.31 19.82 -5.49
CA LYS A 8 -9.17 19.19 -4.83
C LYS A 8 -8.39 20.23 -4.04
N TRP A 9 -7.77 19.82 -2.95
CA TRP A 9 -6.88 20.67 -2.15
C TRP A 9 -5.96 19.80 -1.28
N VAL A 10 -4.91 20.42 -0.73
CA VAL A 10 -4.06 19.82 0.30
C VAL A 10 -4.56 20.28 1.66
N ASP A 11 -4.79 19.35 2.58
CA ASP A 11 -5.15 19.68 3.95
C ASP A 11 -3.95 20.33 4.67
N PRO A 12 -4.06 21.57 5.16
CA PRO A 12 -2.92 22.32 5.68
C PRO A 12 -2.39 21.80 7.02
N LYS A 13 -3.14 20.92 7.71
CA LYS A 13 -2.72 20.34 8.98
C LYS A 13 -2.00 19.00 8.79
N SER A 14 -2.47 18.20 7.87
CA SER A 14 -1.99 16.84 7.64
C SER A 14 -1.10 16.70 6.41
N GLY A 15 -1.10 17.67 5.48
CA GLY A 15 -0.35 17.59 4.23
C GLY A 15 -0.93 16.59 3.22
N GLN A 16 -2.07 15.96 3.51
CA GLN A 16 -2.71 14.99 2.62
C GLN A 16 -3.45 15.71 1.49
N SER A 17 -3.39 15.15 0.27
CA SER A 17 -4.33 15.54 -0.78
C SER A 17 -5.73 15.02 -0.44
N THR A 18 -6.73 15.84 -0.74
CA THR A 18 -8.14 15.49 -0.54
C THR A 18 -9.01 16.30 -1.50
N GLY A 19 -10.32 16.06 -1.47
CA GLY A 19 -11.24 16.77 -2.34
C GLY A 19 -12.70 16.52 -2.04
N ARG A 20 -13.56 17.09 -2.87
CA ARG A 20 -14.99 16.84 -2.83
C ARG A 20 -15.63 16.88 -4.21
N ILE A 21 -16.70 16.11 -4.33
CA ILE A 21 -17.64 16.15 -5.46
C ILE A 21 -18.79 17.05 -5.02
N LYS A 22 -19.12 18.13 -5.75
CA LYS A 22 -20.23 19.01 -5.34
C LYS A 22 -21.60 18.32 -5.39
N HIS A 23 -21.79 17.44 -6.36
CA HIS A 23 -23.07 16.78 -6.61
C HIS A 23 -22.91 15.24 -6.69
N PRO A 24 -22.51 14.57 -5.59
CA PRO A 24 -22.22 13.13 -5.61
C PRO A 24 -23.42 12.28 -6.08
N GLY A 25 -24.64 12.75 -5.83
CA GLY A 25 -25.85 12.07 -6.29
C GLY A 25 -25.95 11.96 -7.82
N SER A 26 -25.34 12.86 -8.58
CA SER A 26 -25.33 12.77 -10.04
C SER A 26 -24.44 11.64 -10.54
N LEU A 27 -23.22 11.51 -9.98
CA LEU A 27 -22.35 10.35 -10.17
C LEU A 27 -23.08 9.05 -9.81
N LEU A 28 -23.68 8.97 -8.62
CA LEU A 28 -24.40 7.77 -8.18
C LEU A 28 -25.56 7.41 -9.11
N ARG A 29 -26.36 8.39 -9.57
CA ARG A 29 -27.44 8.13 -10.55
C ARG A 29 -26.91 7.64 -11.89
N ALA A 30 -25.77 8.16 -12.35
CA ALA A 30 -25.13 7.70 -13.58
C ALA A 30 -24.66 6.25 -13.45
N VAL A 31 -23.99 5.90 -12.35
CA VAL A 31 -23.55 4.52 -12.08
C VAL A 31 -24.75 3.59 -11.93
N GLN A 32 -25.77 3.97 -11.15
CA GLN A 32 -27.00 3.18 -11.00
C GLN A 32 -27.65 2.89 -12.36
N SER A 33 -27.65 3.87 -13.26
CA SER A 33 -28.18 3.69 -14.62
C SER A 33 -27.38 2.68 -15.43
N LEU A 34 -26.05 2.68 -15.33
CA LEU A 34 -25.19 1.70 -16.00
C LEU A 34 -25.40 0.29 -15.44
N VAL A 35 -25.45 0.16 -14.11
CA VAL A 35 -25.69 -1.12 -13.43
C VAL A 35 -27.04 -1.71 -13.85
N ASN A 36 -28.10 -0.89 -13.83
CA ASN A 36 -29.46 -1.37 -14.12
C ASN A 36 -29.70 -1.67 -15.61
N ARG A 37 -29.08 -0.90 -16.52
CA ARG A 37 -29.36 -1.00 -17.96
C ARG A 37 -28.41 -1.95 -18.70
N SER A 38 -27.18 -2.08 -18.22
CA SER A 38 -26.11 -2.77 -18.94
C SER A 38 -25.47 -3.92 -18.16
N ALA A 39 -25.96 -4.21 -16.95
CA ALA A 39 -25.48 -5.29 -16.09
C ALA A 39 -23.94 -5.30 -15.94
N VAL A 40 -23.34 -4.12 -15.81
CA VAL A 40 -21.89 -3.98 -15.63
C VAL A 40 -21.46 -4.52 -14.27
N ASN A 41 -20.30 -5.16 -14.23
CA ASN A 41 -19.69 -5.71 -13.02
C ASN A 41 -18.47 -4.91 -12.54
N ALA A 42 -18.18 -3.77 -13.16
CA ALA A 42 -17.11 -2.86 -12.79
C ALA A 42 -17.38 -1.46 -13.38
N ILE A 43 -16.82 -0.43 -12.76
CA ILE A 43 -16.99 0.97 -13.16
C ILE A 43 -15.63 1.66 -13.33
N ALA A 44 -15.44 2.29 -14.48
CA ALA A 44 -14.37 3.27 -14.69
C ALA A 44 -14.96 4.67 -14.60
N VAL A 45 -14.41 5.53 -13.74
CA VAL A 45 -14.80 6.94 -13.66
C VAL A 45 -13.70 7.79 -14.27
N VAL A 46 -14.03 8.52 -15.33
CA VAL A 46 -13.13 9.51 -15.92
C VAL A 46 -13.45 10.88 -15.31
N GLY A 47 -12.51 11.41 -14.52
CA GLY A 47 -12.65 12.69 -13.83
C GLY A 47 -11.94 13.81 -14.58
N ARG A 48 -12.66 14.85 -15.01
CA ARG A 48 -12.04 16.09 -15.49
C ARG A 48 -11.82 17.01 -14.30
N PHE A 49 -10.57 17.16 -13.88
CA PHE A 49 -10.17 18.08 -12.81
C PHE A 49 -9.75 19.43 -13.41
N PRO A 50 -9.70 20.52 -12.64
CA PRO A 50 -8.98 21.72 -13.06
C PRO A 50 -7.53 21.37 -13.44
N ASP A 51 -7.02 21.99 -14.50
CA ASP A 51 -5.59 21.88 -14.84
C ASP A 51 -4.80 22.64 -13.77
N ASP A 52 -3.76 22.01 -13.23
CA ASP A 52 -2.83 22.65 -12.30
C ASP A 52 -1.70 23.32 -13.08
N ASP A 53 -1.03 24.29 -12.45
CA ASP A 53 0.22 24.83 -12.97
C ASP A 53 1.34 23.79 -12.81
N VAL A 54 2.34 23.83 -13.71
CA VAL A 54 3.46 22.86 -13.71
C VAL A 54 4.17 22.83 -12.35
N GLU A 55 4.35 24.00 -11.74
CA GLU A 55 5.02 24.18 -10.45
C GLU A 55 4.34 23.40 -9.31
N ASP A 56 3.02 23.20 -9.38
CA ASP A 56 2.25 22.48 -8.36
C ASP A 56 2.48 20.96 -8.40
N THR A 57 3.09 20.44 -9.47
CA THR A 57 3.23 18.99 -9.71
C THR A 57 4.68 18.49 -9.76
N ASP A 58 5.66 19.40 -9.75
CA ASP A 58 7.07 19.05 -9.96
C ASP A 58 7.65 18.18 -8.83
N GLU A 59 7.31 18.46 -7.58
CA GLU A 59 7.77 17.63 -6.45
C GLU A 59 7.23 16.19 -6.55
N TYR A 60 5.96 16.02 -6.92
CA TYR A 60 5.36 14.70 -7.14
C TYR A 60 6.05 13.95 -8.29
N ARG A 61 6.26 14.64 -9.42
CA ARG A 61 6.95 14.07 -10.60
C ARG A 61 8.41 13.70 -10.32
N GLN A 62 9.05 14.36 -9.35
CA GLN A 62 10.38 14.04 -8.83
C GLN A 62 10.35 12.99 -7.70
N GLY A 63 9.16 12.52 -7.28
CA GLY A 63 8.99 11.51 -6.26
C GLY A 63 9.27 12.01 -4.84
N MET A 64 9.19 13.33 -4.63
CA MET A 64 9.40 14.01 -3.35
C MET A 64 8.10 14.59 -2.77
N GLY A 65 7.06 14.75 -3.58
CA GLY A 65 5.78 15.34 -3.21
C GLY A 65 4.63 14.35 -3.22
N ILE A 66 3.46 14.84 -2.82
CA ILE A 66 2.19 14.10 -2.85
C ILE A 66 1.50 14.19 -4.20
N ASP A 67 0.72 13.17 -4.55
CA ASP A 67 -0.22 13.26 -5.67
C ASP A 67 -1.42 14.13 -5.26
N LEU A 68 -1.59 15.28 -5.90
CA LEU A 68 -2.69 16.22 -5.65
C LEU A 68 -4.07 15.69 -6.06
N LEU A 69 -4.14 14.72 -6.98
CA LEU A 69 -5.38 14.12 -7.48
C LEU A 69 -5.81 12.92 -6.63
N ALA A 70 -4.85 12.15 -6.12
CA ALA A 70 -5.10 10.88 -5.44
C ALA A 70 -6.19 10.97 -4.37
N GLY A 71 -6.21 12.04 -3.57
CA GLY A 71 -7.20 12.22 -2.52
C GLY A 71 -8.64 12.30 -3.04
N VAL A 72 -8.91 13.13 -4.06
CA VAL A 72 -10.26 13.29 -4.59
C VAL A 72 -10.69 12.08 -5.42
N GLU A 73 -9.75 11.42 -6.09
CA GLU A 73 -9.97 10.19 -6.83
C GLU A 73 -10.32 9.00 -5.91
N ALA A 74 -9.66 8.94 -4.74
CA ALA A 74 -10.02 8.00 -3.68
C ALA A 74 -11.44 8.26 -3.18
N VAL A 75 -11.85 9.52 -2.96
CA VAL A 75 -13.23 9.86 -2.58
C VAL A 75 -14.25 9.38 -3.63
N ILE A 76 -13.97 9.61 -4.92
CA ILE A 76 -14.84 9.19 -6.03
C ILE A 76 -15.01 7.67 -6.06
N SER A 77 -13.91 6.93 -6.12
CA SER A 77 -13.94 5.48 -6.24
C SER A 77 -14.51 4.82 -4.99
N HIS A 78 -14.16 5.31 -3.79
CA HIS A 78 -14.69 4.79 -2.54
C HIS A 78 -16.20 4.97 -2.43
N LEU A 79 -16.72 6.15 -2.81
CA LEU A 79 -18.16 6.41 -2.82
C LEU A 79 -18.92 5.41 -3.71
N VAL A 80 -18.41 5.14 -4.91
CA VAL A 80 -19.02 4.19 -5.85
C VAL A 80 -18.95 2.76 -5.32
N VAL A 81 -17.78 2.32 -4.84
CA VAL A 81 -17.62 0.96 -4.29
C VAL A 81 -18.51 0.75 -3.06
N GLN A 82 -18.59 1.74 -2.17
CA GLN A 82 -19.39 1.67 -0.95
C GLN A 82 -20.88 1.47 -1.26
N GLU A 83 -21.41 2.20 -2.24
CA GLU A 83 -22.82 2.17 -2.63
C GLU A 83 -23.17 0.90 -3.43
N PHE A 84 -22.39 0.59 -4.47
CA PHE A 84 -22.77 -0.43 -5.45
C PHE A 84 -22.10 -1.78 -5.25
N ARG A 85 -21.06 -1.87 -4.41
CA ARG A 85 -20.32 -3.11 -4.11
C ARG A 85 -19.78 -3.82 -5.35
N ILE A 86 -19.40 -3.06 -6.37
CA ILE A 86 -18.66 -3.53 -7.56
C ILE A 86 -17.33 -2.79 -7.65
N PRO A 87 -16.29 -3.40 -8.25
CA PRO A 87 -15.01 -2.73 -8.47
C PRO A 87 -15.17 -1.39 -9.19
N CYS A 88 -14.49 -0.37 -8.67
CA CYS A 88 -14.41 0.93 -9.30
C CYS A 88 -12.96 1.40 -9.35
N ALA A 89 -12.56 1.97 -10.48
CA ALA A 89 -11.29 2.67 -10.62
C ALA A 89 -11.52 4.03 -11.30
N HIS A 90 -10.56 4.93 -11.14
CA HIS A 90 -10.61 6.30 -11.62
C HIS A 90 -9.49 6.57 -12.62
N ALA A 91 -9.74 7.50 -13.54
CA ALA A 91 -8.81 7.95 -14.54
C ALA A 91 -8.89 9.49 -14.63
N PRO A 92 -7.80 10.23 -14.38
CA PRO A 92 -7.82 11.68 -14.53
C PRO A 92 -7.76 12.06 -16.00
N ALA A 93 -8.67 12.92 -16.43
CA ALA A 93 -8.63 13.59 -17.72
C ALA A 93 -7.99 14.97 -17.54
N LEU A 94 -6.68 15.05 -17.72
CA LEU A 94 -5.90 16.27 -17.67
C LEU A 94 -5.29 16.58 -19.04
N LEU A 95 -4.96 17.85 -19.27
CA LEU A 95 -4.09 18.22 -20.38
C LEU A 95 -2.67 17.69 -20.10
N PRO A 96 -1.98 17.14 -21.13
CA PRO A 96 -0.62 16.67 -20.94
C PRO A 96 0.30 17.83 -20.62
N LEU A 97 1.12 17.67 -19.58
CA LEU A 97 2.23 18.57 -19.29
C LEU A 97 3.34 18.41 -20.36
N PRO A 98 4.20 19.41 -20.55
CA PRO A 98 5.40 19.24 -21.36
C PRO A 98 6.27 18.10 -20.83
N LEU A 99 6.89 17.36 -21.75
CA LEU A 99 7.82 16.30 -21.42
C LEU A 99 8.97 16.84 -20.57
N SER A 100 9.22 16.20 -19.44
CA SER A 100 10.37 16.49 -18.58
C SER A 100 11.39 15.35 -18.67
N LEU A 101 12.67 15.69 -18.77
CA LEU A 101 13.77 14.73 -18.63
C LEU A 101 14.20 14.55 -17.17
N SER A 102 13.73 15.42 -16.28
CA SER A 102 14.04 15.40 -14.84
C SER A 102 12.87 14.81 -14.07
N LEU A 103 12.75 13.48 -14.11
CA LEU A 103 11.65 12.73 -13.50
C LEU A 103 12.17 11.62 -12.59
N CYS A 104 11.39 11.31 -11.57
CA CYS A 104 11.59 10.07 -10.83
C CYS A 104 11.35 8.88 -11.76
N PRO A 105 12.21 7.84 -11.72
CA PRO A 105 11.93 6.60 -12.43
C PRO A 105 10.57 5.97 -12.09
N LYS A 106 10.05 6.23 -10.88
CA LYS A 106 8.73 5.76 -10.42
C LYS A 106 7.58 6.49 -11.12
N SER A 107 7.75 7.76 -11.48
CA SER A 107 6.73 8.59 -12.12
C SER A 107 6.85 8.60 -13.65
N ALA A 108 7.95 8.09 -14.21
CA ALA A 108 8.20 8.11 -15.65
C ALA A 108 7.13 7.38 -16.50
N ALA A 109 6.48 6.36 -15.92
CA ALA A 109 5.38 5.66 -16.60
C ALA A 109 4.15 6.55 -16.82
N GLU A 110 3.94 7.54 -15.95
CA GLU A 110 2.80 8.46 -16.01
C GLU A 110 2.91 9.43 -17.20
N GLU A 111 4.11 9.82 -17.60
CA GLU A 111 4.34 10.69 -18.76
C GLU A 111 3.90 10.04 -20.09
N LEU A 112 3.99 8.71 -20.17
CA LEU A 112 3.60 7.94 -21.36
C LEU A 112 2.10 7.59 -21.34
N GLY A 113 1.51 7.55 -20.14
CA GLY A 113 0.16 7.07 -19.89
C GLY A 113 -0.89 8.17 -19.89
N HIS A 114 -1.05 8.90 -21.01
CA HIS A 114 -2.06 9.97 -21.09
C HIS A 114 -3.45 9.45 -20.69
N THR A 115 -4.09 10.14 -19.73
CA THR A 115 -5.38 9.83 -19.11
C THR A 115 -5.48 8.53 -18.30
N PHE A 116 -4.49 7.63 -18.31
CA PHE A 116 -4.51 6.33 -17.61
C PHE A 116 -5.70 5.40 -17.93
N LEU A 117 -6.66 5.81 -18.78
CA LEU A 117 -7.86 5.06 -19.05
C LEU A 117 -7.60 3.64 -19.59
N PRO A 118 -6.62 3.40 -20.48
CA PRO A 118 -6.32 2.04 -20.95
C PRO A 118 -5.90 1.10 -19.80
N CYS A 119 -5.06 1.55 -18.86
CA CYS A 119 -4.62 0.71 -17.75
C CYS A 119 -5.76 0.46 -16.75
N VAL A 120 -6.61 1.46 -16.53
CA VAL A 120 -7.83 1.34 -15.72
C VAL A 120 -8.78 0.28 -16.30
N LEU A 121 -9.06 0.33 -17.60
CA LEU A 121 -9.92 -0.66 -18.25
C LEU A 121 -9.30 -2.07 -18.23
N ALA A 122 -8.00 -2.19 -18.47
CA ALA A 122 -7.28 -3.46 -18.40
C ALA A 122 -7.32 -4.05 -16.97
N GLY A 123 -7.10 -3.22 -15.95
CA GLY A 123 -7.18 -3.64 -14.54
C GLY A 123 -8.59 -4.08 -14.14
N LEU A 124 -9.61 -3.27 -14.46
CA LEU A 124 -11.01 -3.58 -14.14
C LEU A 124 -11.51 -4.84 -14.85
N SER A 125 -11.03 -5.15 -16.06
CA SER A 125 -11.41 -6.38 -16.78
C SER A 125 -11.06 -7.66 -16.02
N ASN A 126 -10.06 -7.60 -15.14
CA ASN A 126 -9.59 -8.72 -14.32
C ASN A 126 -9.82 -8.49 -12.82
N ALA A 127 -10.53 -7.42 -12.43
CA ALA A 127 -10.68 -7.06 -11.02
C ALA A 127 -11.54 -8.11 -10.28
N PRO A 128 -11.09 -8.58 -9.10
CA PRO A 128 -11.87 -9.50 -8.29
C PRO A 128 -13.18 -8.84 -7.85
N GLN A 129 -14.25 -9.62 -7.85
CA GLN A 129 -15.58 -9.14 -7.45
C GLN A 129 -15.76 -9.24 -5.94
N TYR A 130 -16.42 -8.25 -5.35
CA TYR A 130 -16.75 -8.30 -3.93
C TYR A 130 -17.92 -9.26 -3.70
N LEU A 131 -17.73 -10.25 -2.83
CA LEU A 131 -18.78 -11.20 -2.48
C LEU A 131 -19.09 -11.11 -0.99
N VAL A 132 -20.37 -11.19 -0.66
CA VAL A 132 -20.78 -11.42 0.73
C VAL A 132 -20.45 -12.86 1.07
N LYS A 133 -19.75 -13.07 2.18
CA LYS A 133 -19.35 -14.40 2.63
C LYS A 133 -20.60 -15.27 2.87
N ASN A 134 -20.83 -16.22 1.98
CA ASN A 134 -21.84 -17.27 2.08
C ASN A 134 -21.20 -18.63 1.76
N ASN A 135 -21.89 -19.74 2.03
CA ASN A 135 -21.30 -21.07 1.81
C ASN A 135 -20.92 -21.32 0.34
N GLU A 136 -21.66 -20.76 -0.61
CA GLU A 136 -21.36 -20.84 -2.06
C GLU A 136 -20.10 -20.06 -2.47
N SER A 137 -19.74 -18.99 -1.75
CA SER A 137 -18.54 -18.20 -2.05
C SER A 137 -17.24 -18.95 -1.80
N LEU A 138 -17.23 -19.90 -0.85
CA LEU A 138 -16.03 -20.69 -0.51
C LEU A 138 -15.64 -21.68 -1.62
N GLU A 139 -16.59 -22.08 -2.46
CA GLU A 139 -16.35 -23.03 -3.56
C GLU A 139 -15.80 -22.35 -4.83
N LYS A 140 -15.85 -21.01 -4.92
CA LYS A 140 -15.50 -20.25 -6.13
C LYS A 140 -14.03 -19.81 -6.23
N GLY A 141 -13.14 -20.34 -5.39
CA GLY A 141 -11.73 -19.92 -5.40
C GLY A 141 -11.51 -18.46 -5.00
N CYS A 142 -12.34 -17.94 -4.09
CA CYS A 142 -12.25 -16.57 -3.62
C CYS A 142 -10.99 -16.31 -2.80
N ILE A 143 -10.47 -15.09 -2.90
CA ILE A 143 -9.38 -14.60 -2.03
C ILE A 143 -10.00 -14.12 -0.72
N LEU A 144 -9.56 -14.71 0.38
CA LEU A 144 -9.95 -14.38 1.73
C LEU A 144 -8.81 -13.64 2.43
N ALA A 145 -9.14 -12.92 3.51
CA ALA A 145 -8.13 -12.34 4.38
C ALA A 145 -7.14 -13.40 4.95
N GLY A 146 -7.56 -14.66 5.01
CA GLY A 146 -6.72 -15.80 5.42
C GLY A 146 -5.65 -16.18 4.41
N ASP A 147 -5.78 -15.77 3.15
CA ASP A 147 -4.87 -16.10 2.06
C ASP A 147 -3.79 -15.02 1.85
N VAL A 148 -3.83 -13.97 2.67
CA VAL A 148 -2.79 -12.93 2.71
C VAL A 148 -1.75 -13.34 3.73
N ASP A 149 -0.54 -13.67 3.26
CA ASP A 149 0.59 -14.07 4.11
C ASP A 149 1.37 -12.86 4.65
N SER A 150 1.52 -11.80 3.85
CA SER A 150 2.30 -10.62 4.22
C SER A 150 1.66 -9.33 3.70
N VAL A 151 1.87 -8.23 4.43
CA VAL A 151 1.47 -6.87 4.04
C VAL A 151 2.70 -5.96 4.15
N VAL A 152 3.01 -5.22 3.08
CA VAL A 152 4.13 -4.27 3.04
C VAL A 152 3.57 -2.86 2.90
N LEU A 153 4.05 -1.92 3.70
CA LEU A 153 3.58 -0.54 3.69
C LEU A 153 4.68 0.46 4.11
N PRO A 154 4.52 1.75 3.76
CA PRO A 154 5.31 2.84 4.35
C PRO A 154 5.28 2.81 5.88
N ILE A 155 6.36 3.25 6.53
CA ILE A 155 6.51 3.20 7.99
C ILE A 155 5.43 3.98 8.75
N ASP A 156 4.89 5.03 8.16
CA ASP A 156 3.93 5.97 8.75
C ASP A 156 2.52 5.86 8.16
N ALA A 157 2.25 4.82 7.36
CA ALA A 157 0.96 4.59 6.70
C ALA A 157 0.19 3.36 7.22
N CYS A 158 0.39 2.98 8.50
CA CYS A 158 -0.22 1.79 9.09
C CYS A 158 -1.70 1.95 9.48
N GLY A 159 -2.25 3.16 9.35
CA GLY A 159 -3.60 3.53 9.79
C GLY A 159 -4.74 3.10 8.86
N GLY A 160 -4.43 2.63 7.65
CA GLY A 160 -5.45 2.21 6.69
C GLY A 160 -6.32 1.05 7.18
N ASP A 161 -7.60 1.06 6.83
CA ASP A 161 -8.59 0.05 7.27
C ASP A 161 -8.15 -1.39 7.01
N GLY A 162 -7.48 -1.64 5.87
CA GLY A 162 -6.94 -2.96 5.53
C GLY A 162 -5.87 -3.41 6.54
N THR A 163 -4.88 -2.57 6.82
CA THR A 163 -3.81 -2.85 7.78
C THR A 163 -4.38 -3.05 9.18
N LEU A 164 -5.30 -2.20 9.63
CA LEU A 164 -5.97 -2.33 10.93
C LEU A 164 -6.78 -3.62 11.02
N ALA A 165 -7.50 -3.99 9.96
CA ALA A 165 -8.26 -5.23 9.89
C ALA A 165 -7.34 -6.45 10.01
N PHE A 166 -6.20 -6.47 9.30
CA PHE A 166 -5.21 -7.53 9.39
C PHE A 166 -4.55 -7.60 10.76
N ALA A 167 -4.14 -6.46 11.33
CA ALA A 167 -3.49 -6.39 12.63
C ALA A 167 -4.36 -6.96 13.77
N ARG A 168 -5.69 -6.78 13.68
CA ARG A 168 -6.67 -7.25 14.66
C ARG A 168 -7.03 -8.74 14.54
N ARG A 169 -6.57 -9.44 13.49
CA ARG A 169 -6.91 -10.86 13.30
C ARG A 169 -6.27 -11.74 14.37
N LYS A 170 -7.05 -12.71 14.87
CA LYS A 170 -6.62 -13.69 15.89
C LYS A 170 -5.97 -14.95 15.32
N ARG A 171 -6.27 -15.28 14.06
CA ARG A 171 -5.79 -16.49 13.36
C ARG A 171 -5.27 -16.10 12.00
N ASN A 172 -4.18 -16.74 11.57
CA ASN A 172 -3.49 -16.49 10.30
C ASN A 172 -3.27 -14.99 10.08
N LYS A 173 -2.67 -14.33 11.06
CA LYS A 173 -2.32 -12.91 10.96
C LYS A 173 -1.17 -12.79 9.97
N PRO A 174 -1.28 -11.94 8.92
CA PRO A 174 -0.18 -11.75 7.99
C PRO A 174 1.00 -11.10 8.68
N LEU A 175 2.20 -11.34 8.15
CA LEU A 175 3.38 -10.61 8.52
C LEU A 175 3.28 -9.17 8.02
N ILE A 176 3.19 -8.22 8.95
CA ILE A 176 3.16 -6.79 8.63
C ILE A 176 4.61 -6.29 8.56
N ILE A 177 4.99 -5.71 7.43
CA ILE A 177 6.33 -5.18 7.15
C ILE A 177 6.21 -3.68 6.90
N ALA A 178 6.90 -2.88 7.70
CA ALA A 178 6.90 -1.43 7.63
C ALA A 178 8.27 -0.95 7.12
N VAL A 179 8.28 -0.23 6.00
CA VAL A 179 9.50 0.17 5.29
C VAL A 179 9.91 1.59 5.69
N GLU A 180 11.04 1.74 6.35
CA GLU A 180 11.52 3.00 6.94
C GLU A 180 11.92 4.04 5.89
N GLU A 181 12.58 3.65 4.79
CA GLU A 181 12.96 4.61 3.72
C GLU A 181 11.76 5.22 2.97
N ASN A 182 10.56 4.63 3.13
CA ASN A 182 9.36 5.12 2.48
C ASN A 182 8.49 5.84 3.50
N GLU A 183 8.70 7.14 3.60
CA GLU A 183 7.92 8.06 4.44
C GLU A 183 6.80 8.69 3.62
N THR A 184 5.75 9.12 4.31
CA THR A 184 4.59 9.82 3.73
C THR A 184 4.25 11.03 4.58
N VAL A 185 3.24 11.80 4.16
CA VAL A 185 2.68 12.89 4.98
C VAL A 185 1.82 12.39 6.16
N LEU A 186 1.62 11.06 6.26
CA LEU A 186 0.89 10.43 7.36
C LEU A 186 1.78 10.31 8.61
N ASN A 187 1.21 9.81 9.69
CA ASN A 187 1.93 9.69 10.96
C ASN A 187 1.48 8.47 11.79
N ASP A 188 0.92 7.49 11.08
CA ASP A 188 0.31 6.28 11.61
C ASP A 188 1.36 5.17 11.68
N THR A 189 2.27 5.27 12.65
CA THR A 189 3.32 4.27 12.83
C THR A 189 2.82 3.02 13.55
N PRO A 190 3.49 1.86 13.39
CA PRO A 190 3.11 0.63 14.11
C PRO A 190 3.03 0.83 15.62
N GLU A 191 3.97 1.57 16.22
CA GLU A 191 4.01 1.80 17.68
C GLU A 191 2.81 2.60 18.17
N LYS A 192 2.42 3.65 17.44
CA LYS A 192 1.28 4.50 17.82
C LYS A 192 -0.03 3.74 17.80
N LEU A 193 -0.14 2.78 16.87
CA LEU A 193 -1.34 1.98 16.67
C LEU A 193 -1.31 0.64 17.43
N GLY A 194 -0.21 0.32 18.12
CA GLY A 194 -0.03 -0.97 18.79
C GLY A 194 -0.02 -2.16 17.81
N ILE A 195 0.46 -1.95 16.59
CA ILE A 195 0.58 -2.97 15.55
C ILE A 195 1.96 -3.61 15.65
N GLU A 196 1.98 -4.94 15.82
CA GLU A 196 3.20 -5.73 15.66
C GLU A 196 3.57 -5.80 14.18
N ALA A 197 4.70 -5.17 13.83
CA ALA A 197 5.26 -5.15 12.48
C ALA A 197 6.78 -5.34 12.53
N ILE A 198 7.34 -5.95 11.48
CA ILE A 198 8.79 -5.95 11.24
C ILE A 198 9.14 -4.67 10.51
N LYS A 199 10.00 -3.85 11.13
CA LYS A 199 10.60 -2.69 10.46
C LYS A 199 11.80 -3.12 9.64
N VAL A 200 11.85 -2.62 8.42
CA VAL A 200 12.96 -2.83 7.47
C VAL A 200 13.40 -1.48 6.95
N SER A 201 14.69 -1.32 6.71
CA SER A 201 15.24 -0.05 6.26
C SER A 201 14.81 0.29 4.84
N ASN A 202 14.66 -0.72 3.97
CA ASN A 202 14.33 -0.52 2.55
C ASN A 202 13.56 -1.68 1.92
N TYR A 203 13.07 -1.46 0.69
CA TYR A 203 12.32 -2.50 -0.04
C TYR A 203 13.16 -3.74 -0.38
N TRP A 204 14.48 -3.63 -0.49
CA TRP A 204 15.34 -4.80 -0.71
C TRP A 204 15.38 -5.71 0.51
N GLU A 205 15.46 -5.12 1.70
CA GLU A 205 15.32 -5.85 2.96
C GLU A 205 13.90 -6.42 3.12
N ALA A 206 12.86 -5.68 2.74
CA ALA A 206 11.49 -6.18 2.72
C ALA A 206 11.36 -7.48 1.90
N ILE A 207 11.97 -7.53 0.70
CA ILE A 207 12.00 -8.73 -0.14
C ILE A 207 12.70 -9.90 0.58
N GLY A 208 13.82 -9.63 1.27
CA GLY A 208 14.51 -10.65 2.08
C GLY A 208 13.65 -11.20 3.21
N VAL A 209 12.93 -10.33 3.92
CA VAL A 209 11.98 -10.71 4.97
C VAL A 209 10.85 -11.57 4.40
N ILE A 210 10.28 -11.19 3.25
CA ILE A 210 9.24 -11.97 2.55
C ILE A 210 9.77 -13.34 2.14
N ALA A 211 10.99 -13.40 1.59
CA ALA A 211 11.61 -14.65 1.17
C ALA A 211 11.84 -15.61 2.37
N ALA A 212 12.34 -15.10 3.50
CA ALA A 212 12.49 -15.87 4.72
C ALA A 212 11.13 -16.37 5.26
N HIS A 213 10.14 -15.48 5.32
CA HIS A 213 8.79 -15.81 5.76
C HIS A 213 8.16 -16.91 4.91
N LYS A 214 8.25 -16.77 3.57
CA LYS A 214 7.78 -17.78 2.62
C LYS A 214 8.48 -19.13 2.77
N ALA A 215 9.73 -19.14 3.22
CA ALA A 215 10.48 -20.37 3.50
C ALA A 215 10.19 -20.98 4.89
N GLY A 216 9.31 -20.37 5.71
CA GLY A 216 9.04 -20.80 7.08
C GLY A 216 10.19 -20.49 8.05
N ILE A 217 11.08 -19.56 7.69
CA ILE A 217 12.21 -19.13 8.50
C ILE A 217 11.83 -17.82 9.20
N ASP A 218 12.03 -17.74 10.52
CA ASP A 218 11.91 -16.48 11.25
C ASP A 218 12.95 -15.48 10.71
N PRO A 219 12.54 -14.36 10.08
CA PRO A 219 13.47 -13.37 9.53
C PRO A 219 14.42 -12.79 10.57
N ILE A 220 14.01 -12.73 11.85
CA ILE A 220 14.84 -12.20 12.93
C ILE A 220 16.03 -13.11 13.23
N SER A 221 15.91 -14.43 13.00
CA SER A 221 17.00 -15.41 13.20
C SER A 221 18.16 -15.22 12.22
N LEU A 222 17.92 -14.60 11.06
CA LEU A 222 18.93 -14.32 10.04
C LEU A 222 19.80 -13.09 10.39
N ARG A 223 19.43 -12.35 11.44
CA ARG A 223 20.20 -11.19 11.90
C ARG A 223 21.44 -11.65 12.66
N ARG A 224 22.61 -11.18 12.24
CA ARG A 224 23.91 -11.50 12.86
C ARG A 224 23.93 -11.27 14.38
N ASN A 225 23.32 -10.19 14.86
CA ASN A 225 23.28 -9.82 16.27
C ASN A 225 22.24 -10.61 17.10
N ARG A 226 21.39 -11.44 16.48
CA ARG A 226 20.41 -12.29 17.16
C ARG A 226 20.90 -13.71 17.40
N ILE A 227 22.05 -14.08 16.84
CA ILE A 227 22.79 -15.31 17.15
C ILE A 227 23.27 -15.32 18.62
N ASN A 228 23.46 -14.15 19.23
CA ASN A 228 23.91 -14.00 20.62
C ASN A 228 22.90 -14.55 21.66
N ASN A 229 21.66 -14.81 21.28
CA ASN A 229 20.64 -15.41 22.13
C ASN A 229 20.65 -16.95 22.10
N ILE A 230 21.52 -17.55 21.31
CA ILE A 230 21.80 -18.98 21.40
C ILE A 230 22.77 -19.14 22.58
N PRO A 231 22.37 -19.77 23.70
CA PRO A 231 23.32 -20.09 24.75
C PRO A 231 24.42 -20.96 24.14
N CYS A 232 25.63 -20.41 24.00
CA CYS A 232 26.80 -21.20 23.72
C CYS A 232 26.99 -22.16 24.91
N ASN A 233 26.59 -23.41 24.73
CA ASN A 233 27.01 -24.49 25.62
C ASN A 233 28.52 -24.70 25.43
N PHE A 234 29.34 -23.81 26.00
CA PHE A 234 30.76 -24.06 26.25
C PHE A 234 30.88 -25.08 27.39
N ASN A 235 30.42 -26.31 27.13
CA ASN A 235 30.72 -27.48 27.94
C ASN A 235 31.00 -28.66 27.00
N MET A 236 31.94 -28.46 26.09
CA MET A 236 32.83 -29.55 25.70
C MET A 236 34.24 -29.09 25.99
N LEU A 237 34.80 -29.61 27.09
CA LEU A 237 36.25 -29.70 27.27
C LEU A 237 36.79 -30.49 26.08
N SER A 238 37.32 -29.79 25.09
CA SER A 238 38.26 -30.39 24.15
C SER A 238 39.49 -30.78 24.95
N ASN A 239 39.65 -32.08 25.19
CA ASN A 239 40.84 -32.69 25.76
C ASN A 239 42.12 -32.06 25.18
N GLY A 240 43.03 -31.64 26.06
CA GLY A 240 44.44 -31.47 25.70
C GLY A 240 45.14 -30.30 26.39
N TYR A 241 46.01 -30.67 27.34
CA TYR A 241 47.09 -29.87 27.93
C TYR A 241 46.76 -28.88 29.04
N ALA A 242 46.94 -29.38 30.27
CA ALA A 242 47.25 -28.56 31.44
C ALA A 242 48.61 -27.88 31.24
N HIS A 243 48.62 -26.55 31.12
CA HIS A 243 49.82 -25.77 31.35
C HIS A 243 49.93 -25.44 32.84
N SER A 244 50.90 -26.02 33.52
CA SER A 244 51.27 -25.63 34.88
C SER A 244 51.79 -24.19 34.86
N ARG A 245 51.07 -23.27 35.49
CA ARG A 245 51.61 -21.93 35.81
C ARG A 245 52.59 -22.06 36.97
N VAL A 246 53.87 -21.92 36.66
CA VAL A 246 54.90 -21.59 37.65
C VAL A 246 54.76 -20.10 37.97
N MET A 247 54.60 -19.77 39.25
CA MET A 247 54.64 -18.40 39.77
C MET A 247 56.09 -17.90 39.79
N PRO A 248 56.40 -16.66 39.36
CA PRO A 248 57.67 -16.04 39.70
C PRO A 248 57.63 -15.54 41.14
N ILE A 249 58.71 -15.82 41.86
CA ILE A 249 59.07 -15.20 43.14
C ILE A 249 59.76 -13.86 42.84
N THR A 250 59.55 -12.91 43.76
CA THR A 250 59.96 -11.48 43.84
C THR A 250 59.21 -10.50 42.96
#